data_AF-A0A851ID79-F1
#
_entry.id   AF-A0A851ID79-F1
#
_cell.length_a   1.000
_cell.length_b   1.000
_cell.length_c   1.000
_cell.angle_alpha   90.00
_cell.angle_beta   90.00
_cell.angle_gamma   90.00
#
_symmetry.space_group_name_H-M   'P 1'
#
loop_
_entity.id
_entity.type
_entity.pdbx_description
1 polymer ?
#
loop_
_entity_poly.entity_id
_entity_poly.type
_entity_poly.pdbx_seq_one_letter_code
_entity_poly.pdbx_strand_id
1 'polypeptide(L)'
;MFRKKKEIFYVGKVKIIINESTLDVFRNTIYYVDVQDALCIKGVPFITCDIYEDEFSDHLIAQVGLEDDEENDILPSVEELKKRKIVCFIQLDEHIMR
;
A
#
# COMPACT_ATOMS: atom_id res chain seq x y z
N MET A 1 4.47 20.04 -21.83
CA MET A 1 4.85 19.24 -20.66
C MET A 1 3.57 18.84 -19.94
N PHE A 2 3.09 17.61 -20.16
CA PHE A 2 1.87 17.12 -19.51
C PHE A 2 2.17 16.90 -18.03
N ARG A 3 1.62 17.75 -17.16
CA ARG A 3 1.68 17.54 -15.71
C ARG A 3 0.79 16.34 -15.41
N LYS A 4 1.37 15.14 -15.21
CA LYS A 4 0.61 13.97 -14.76
C LYS A 4 -0.22 14.39 -13.54
N LYS A 5 -1.53 14.23 -13.63
CA LYS A 5 -2.44 14.55 -12.53
C LYS A 5 -2.02 13.66 -11.35
N LYS A 6 -1.78 14.25 -10.17
CA LYS A 6 -1.47 13.45 -8.98
C LYS A 6 -2.70 12.61 -8.64
N GLU A 7 -2.52 11.31 -8.58
CA GLU A 7 -3.55 10.37 -8.13
C GLU A 7 -3.52 10.31 -6.61
N ILE A 8 -4.68 10.55 -5.98
CA ILE A 8 -4.82 10.68 -4.53
C ILE A 8 -5.96 9.78 -4.09
N PHE A 9 -5.68 8.95 -3.09
CA PHE A 9 -6.64 8.05 -2.44
C PHE A 9 -6.78 8.40 -0.96
N TYR A 10 -7.88 7.96 -0.36
CA TYR A 10 -8.15 8.15 1.06
C TYR A 10 -8.61 6.85 1.71
N VAL A 11 -8.08 6.57 2.89
CA VAL A 11 -8.57 5.52 3.80
C VAL A 11 -8.92 6.21 5.11
N GLY A 12 -10.22 6.41 5.36
CA GLY A 12 -10.69 7.32 6.40
C GLY A 12 -10.05 8.71 6.26
N LYS A 13 -9.19 9.08 7.22
CA LYS A 13 -8.45 10.37 7.23
C LYS A 13 -7.04 10.29 6.65
N VAL A 14 -6.57 9.09 6.29
CA VAL A 14 -5.24 8.88 5.72
C VAL A 14 -5.25 9.27 4.26
N LYS A 15 -4.34 10.16 3.87
CA LYS A 15 -4.17 10.61 2.49
C LYS A 15 -2.99 9.89 1.85
N ILE A 16 -3.23 9.25 0.72
CA ILE A 16 -2.23 8.51 -0.04
C ILE A 16 -2.05 9.20 -1.39
N ILE A 17 -0.81 9.55 -1.73
CA ILE A 17 -0.46 10.16 -3.00
C ILE A 17 0.40 9.16 -3.76
N ILE A 18 -0.11 8.66 -4.89
CA ILE A 18 0.58 7.63 -5.67
C ILE A 18 1.92 8.18 -6.20
N ASN A 19 2.97 7.35 -6.16
CA ASN A 19 4.37 7.67 -6.46
C ASN A 19 5.06 8.68 -5.51
N GLU A 20 4.41 9.07 -4.41
CA GLU A 20 4.96 10.01 -3.42
C GLU A 20 4.91 9.47 -1.99
N SER A 21 3.78 8.89 -1.59
CA SER A 21 3.59 8.31 -0.25
C SER A 21 4.32 6.98 -0.09
N THR A 22 4.75 6.70 1.13
CA THR A 22 5.21 5.37 1.60
C THR A 22 4.24 4.84 2.65
N LEU A 23 4.48 3.63 3.17
CA LEU A 23 3.67 3.05 4.25
C LEU A 23 3.65 3.87 5.55
N ASP A 24 4.58 4.82 5.73
CA ASP A 24 4.61 5.68 6.91
C ASP A 24 3.33 6.51 7.09
N VAL A 25 2.52 6.72 6.03
CA VAL A 25 1.22 7.40 6.15
C VAL A 25 0.25 6.68 7.10
N PHE A 26 0.47 5.39 7.39
CA PHE A 26 -0.35 4.57 8.28
C PHE A 26 0.21 4.44 9.71
N ARG A 27 1.45 4.87 9.97
CA ARG A 27 2.20 4.56 11.21
C ARG A 27 1.52 4.95 12.52
N ASN A 28 0.69 5.98 12.50
CA ASN A 28 -0.03 6.50 13.67
C ASN A 28 -1.56 6.43 13.47
N THR A 29 -2.00 5.42 12.74
CA THR A 29 -3.40 5.18 12.40
C THR A 29 -3.84 3.84 12.96
N ILE A 30 -5.14 3.58 13.01
CA ILE A 30 -5.66 2.28 13.42
C ILE A 30 -5.36 1.20 12.37
N TYR A 31 -5.27 1.60 11.11
CA TYR A 31 -5.14 0.68 9.99
C TYR A 31 -3.82 -0.09 10.05
N TYR A 32 -3.95 -1.40 9.96
CA TYR A 32 -2.81 -2.31 9.94
C TYR A 32 -2.44 -2.63 8.49
N VAL A 33 -1.19 -2.42 8.13
CA VAL A 33 -0.66 -2.84 6.83
C VAL A 33 0.13 -4.12 7.04
N ASP A 34 -0.32 -5.20 6.42
CA ASP A 34 0.34 -6.48 6.53
C ASP A 34 1.57 -6.55 5.60
N VAL A 35 2.71 -6.26 6.21
CA VAL A 35 4.03 -6.35 5.57
C VAL A 35 4.68 -7.72 5.75
N GLN A 36 4.11 -8.60 6.59
CA GLN A 36 4.64 -9.94 6.83
C GLN A 36 4.19 -10.89 5.73
N ASP A 37 2.91 -10.79 5.33
CA ASP A 37 2.32 -11.57 4.24
C ASP A 37 2.29 -10.79 2.91
N ALA A 38 3.28 -9.91 2.71
CA ALA A 38 3.45 -9.19 1.46
C ALA A 38 3.76 -10.15 0.29
N LEU A 39 3.17 -9.90 -0.87
CA LEU A 39 3.32 -10.76 -2.05
C LEU A 39 4.18 -10.08 -3.11
N CYS A 40 5.30 -10.72 -3.45
CA CYS A 40 6.12 -10.41 -4.62
C CYS A 40 5.79 -11.43 -5.71
N ILE A 41 5.37 -10.96 -6.89
CA ILE A 41 4.96 -11.82 -8.01
C ILE A 41 5.87 -11.54 -9.20
N LYS A 42 6.54 -12.60 -9.69
CA LYS A 42 7.43 -12.50 -10.85
C LYS A 42 6.72 -11.89 -12.06
N GLY A 43 7.33 -10.86 -12.66
CA GLY A 43 6.79 -10.15 -13.82
C GLY A 43 5.71 -9.12 -13.48
N VAL A 44 5.50 -8.80 -12.20
CA VAL A 44 4.64 -7.71 -11.74
C VAL A 44 5.53 -6.61 -11.15
N PRO A 45 5.41 -5.34 -11.60
CA PRO A 45 6.30 -4.23 -11.18
C PRO A 45 5.94 -3.66 -9.79
N PHE A 46 5.36 -4.47 -8.91
CA PHE A 46 5.01 -4.05 -7.56
C PHE A 46 4.81 -5.24 -6.61
N ILE A 47 5.07 -4.98 -5.33
CA ILE A 47 4.78 -5.88 -4.21
C ILE A 47 3.45 -5.47 -3.59
N THR A 48 2.54 -6.41 -3.39
CA THR A 48 1.24 -6.10 -2.77
C THR A 48 1.27 -6.33 -1.27
N CYS A 49 0.72 -5.39 -0.51
CA CYS A 49 0.42 -5.55 0.91
C CYS A 49 -1.07 -5.32 1.15
N ASP A 50 -1.64 -6.14 2.02
CA ASP A 50 -3.01 -6.01 2.47
C ASP A 50 -3.11 -4.95 3.57
N ILE A 51 -4.26 -4.28 3.64
CA ILE A 51 -4.58 -3.31 4.68
C ILE A 51 -5.85 -3.74 5.37
N TYR A 52 -5.81 -3.83 6.70
CA TYR A 52 -6.89 -4.21 7.57
C TYR A 52 -7.38 -3.01 8.39
N GLU A 53 -8.61 -3.12 8.89
CA GLU A 53 -9.24 -2.08 9.71
C GLU A 53 -8.41 -1.78 10.98
N ASP A 54 -7.84 -2.81 11.59
CA ASP A 54 -6.84 -2.73 12.66
C ASP A 54 -5.99 -4.01 12.79
N GLU A 55 -4.97 -4.02 13.66
CA GLU A 55 -4.00 -5.12 13.84
C GLU A 55 -4.63 -6.44 14.31
N PHE A 56 -5.81 -6.38 14.93
CA PHE A 56 -6.51 -7.54 15.46
C PHE A 56 -7.75 -7.92 14.63
N SER A 57 -7.95 -7.26 13.49
CA SER A 57 -9.13 -7.42 12.64
C SER A 57 -8.82 -8.24 11.41
N ASP A 58 -9.67 -9.23 11.12
CA ASP A 58 -9.64 -9.97 9.84
C ASP A 58 -10.36 -9.21 8.71
N HIS A 59 -10.86 -8.00 8.99
CA HIS A 59 -11.55 -7.17 8.02
C HIS A 59 -10.54 -6.52 7.07
N LEU A 60 -10.36 -7.10 5.89
CA LEU A 60 -9.55 -6.57 4.80
C LEU A 60 -10.26 -5.39 4.13
N ILE A 61 -9.59 -4.25 4.08
CA ILE A 61 -10.19 -2.97 3.69
C ILE A 61 -9.65 -2.40 2.39
N ALA A 62 -8.39 -2.68 2.10
CA ALA A 62 -7.70 -2.18 0.93
C ALA A 62 -6.44 -2.99 0.65
N GLN A 63 -5.86 -2.76 -0.52
CA GLN A 63 -4.57 -3.27 -0.93
C GLN A 63 -3.70 -2.12 -1.45
N VAL A 64 -2.41 -2.17 -1.13
CA VAL A 64 -1.39 -1.26 -1.66
C VAL A 64 -0.37 -2.02 -2.48
N GLY A 65 0.00 -1.48 -3.64
CA GLY A 65 1.18 -1.91 -4.36
C GLY A 65 2.35 -0.98 -4.05
N LEU A 66 3.46 -1.56 -3.63
CA LEU A 66 4.73 -0.90 -3.40
C LEU A 66 5.62 -1.07 -4.63
N GLU A 67 6.34 -0.02 -5.01
CA GLU A 67 7.30 -0.02 -6.11
C GLU A 67 8.22 -1.23 -6.03
N ASP A 68 8.31 -2.01 -7.10
CA ASP A 68 9.27 -3.11 -7.25
C ASP A 68 9.82 -3.19 -8.68
N ASP A 69 10.87 -3.99 -8.84
CA ASP A 69 11.42 -4.35 -10.14
C ASP A 69 10.73 -5.62 -10.65
N GLU A 70 10.31 -5.66 -11.91
CA GLU A 70 9.67 -6.84 -12.51
C GLU A 70 10.57 -8.08 -12.51
N GLU A 71 11.89 -7.87 -12.50
CA GLU A 71 12.88 -8.94 -12.47
C GLU A 71 13.13 -9.51 -11.07
N ASN A 72 12.69 -8.81 -10.01
CA ASN A 72 12.82 -9.30 -8.64
C ASN A 72 11.75 -10.37 -8.37
N ASP A 73 12.21 -11.55 -7.94
CA ASP A 73 11.35 -12.63 -7.44
C ASP A 73 11.55 -12.92 -5.95
N ILE A 74 12.24 -12.01 -5.25
CA ILE A 74 12.57 -12.11 -3.83
C ILE A 74 11.91 -10.96 -3.07
N LEU A 75 11.12 -11.32 -2.05
CA LEU A 75 10.53 -10.33 -1.15
C LEU A 75 11.63 -9.60 -0.35
N PRO A 76 11.67 -8.26 -0.38
CA PRO A 76 12.59 -7.45 0.41
C PRO A 76 12.33 -7.57 1.91
N SER A 77 13.27 -7.08 2.72
CA SER A 77 13.04 -6.98 4.16
C SER A 77 11.90 -6.00 4.50
N VAL A 78 11.23 -6.21 5.64
CA VAL A 78 10.18 -5.31 6.14
C VAL A 78 10.64 -3.84 6.22
N GLU A 79 11.89 -3.60 6.60
CA GLU A 79 12.46 -2.25 6.68
C GLU A 79 12.72 -1.62 5.31
N GLU A 80 12.91 -2.43 4.27
CA GLU A 80 12.96 -1.96 2.88
C GLU A 80 11.56 -1.71 2.32
N LEU A 81 10.59 -2.58 2.61
CA LEU A 81 9.18 -2.39 2.21
C LEU A 81 8.62 -1.05 2.67
N LYS A 82 8.87 -0.67 3.94
CA LYS A 82 8.41 0.61 4.51
C LYS A 82 8.96 1.84 3.78
N LYS A 83 10.11 1.72 3.10
CA LYS A 83 10.75 2.81 2.35
C LYS A 83 10.28 2.92 0.91
N ARG A 84 9.62 1.89 0.39
CA ARG A 84 9.12 1.84 -0.99
C ARG A 84 7.90 2.74 -1.14
N LYS A 85 7.77 3.33 -2.33
CA LYS A 85 6.65 4.20 -2.67
C LYS A 85 5.42 3.35 -2.98
N ILE A 86 4.25 3.87 -2.62
CA ILE A 86 2.98 3.31 -3.05
C ILE A 86 2.77 3.71 -4.52
N VAL A 87 2.69 2.72 -5.41
CA VAL A 87 2.52 2.88 -6.86
C VAL A 87 1.13 2.51 -7.35
N CYS A 88 0.38 1.73 -6.56
CA CYS A 88 -1.04 1.52 -6.77
C CYS A 88 -1.80 1.35 -5.44
N PHE A 89 -3.09 1.60 -5.48
CA PHE A 89 -3.98 1.48 -4.33
C PHE A 89 -5.33 0.95 -4.81
N ILE A 90 -5.86 -0.06 -4.13
CA ILE A 90 -7.18 -0.64 -4.41
C ILE A 90 -7.97 -0.60 -3.11
N GLN A 91 -9.09 0.11 -3.12
CA GLN A 91 -10.04 0.06 -2.02
C GLN A 91 -10.94 -1.16 -2.20
N LEU A 92 -11.07 -1.97 -1.15
CA LEU A 92 -11.88 -3.21 -1.17
C LEU A 92 -13.17 -3.04 -0.38
N ASP A 93 -13.18 -2.22 0.67
CA ASP A 93 -14.39 -1.82 1.38
C ASP A 93 -14.68 -0.31 1.22
N GLU A 94 -15.85 0.00 0.64
CA GLU A 94 -16.34 1.36 0.47
C GLU A 94 -16.90 1.97 1.78
N HIS A 95 -17.23 1.15 2.79
CA HIS A 95 -17.89 1.63 4.02
C HIS A 95 -16.95 2.32 5.00
N ILE A 96 -15.64 2.19 4.81
CA ILE A 96 -14.61 2.92 5.58
C ILE A 96 -14.60 4.41 5.23
N MET A 97 -15.34 4.81 4.19
CA MET A 97 -15.66 6.20 3.93
C MET A 97 -16.71 6.73 4.92
N ARG A 98 -16.35 6.93 6.20
CA ARG A 98 -17.03 7.87 7.11
C ARG A 98 -16.20 8.28 8.32
#